data_AF-A0A2M9KZ90-F1
#
_entry.id   AF-A0A2M9KZ90-F1
#
_cell.length_a   1.000
_cell.length_b   1.000
_cell.length_c   1.000
_cell.angle_alpha   90.00
_cell.angle_beta   90.00
_cell.angle_gamma   90.00
#
_symmetry.space_group_name_H-M   'P 1'
#
loop_
_entity.id
_entity.type
_entity.pdbx_description
1 polymer ?
#
loop_
_entity_poly.entity_id
_entity_poly.type
_entity_poly.pdbx_seq_one_letter_code
_entity_poly.pdbx_strand_id
1 'polypeptide(L)'
;MTAVAERIRLPRTRVGSYLSGQACADQDFVTELLRVTVPDPRMRERRQAEALVLLRAALNPARARSAAVPADGPGIVSELIRARTQQVEVYDRLTRSLEQQAELERAVNNSAQLVTVLLQMLRTLDQRVGTLSAERDRLRATAGESRALKETQRQLARALDQERRAKEEFERAEEKRRQAEALAARVQEQVRALTDELDRLRAAGPVLEGDPDQEPDTTVRSAPNVEAVIDAVGDDIEQALSRAAAVNDADDQTLRRITDALRDDSPDGGSEIEDPSVLSGVTDTSSPKSSGARSVALDLVVPLLKASLDVASKQAQRPIDSPAGRIVSLVARRDMDNGNMEGLSNLFTGLAFTLSYMLPAMAVAQSREPEEVMRQLVSELRARDGNSNVPRVIEELSSAQGLATVGAEIMAADQVDFLNLVTDLADFTAEASVVAAHLLECPLEEVWAEVEAGLHE
;
A
#
# COMPACT_ATOMS: atom_id res chain seq x y z
N MET A 1 0.94 31.93 -16.94
CA MET A 1 0.84 32.38 -18.35
C MET A 1 0.87 33.90 -18.50
N THR A 2 -0.03 34.63 -17.85
CA THR A 2 -0.04 36.11 -17.83
C THR A 2 1.28 36.69 -17.31
N ALA A 3 1.86 36.05 -16.27
CA ALA A 3 3.14 36.44 -15.67
C ALA A 3 4.35 36.38 -16.62
N VAL A 4 4.39 35.45 -17.57
CA VAL A 4 5.50 35.33 -18.55
C VAL A 4 5.34 36.40 -19.64
N ALA A 5 4.11 36.61 -20.13
CA ALA A 5 3.81 37.60 -21.15
C ALA A 5 4.09 39.05 -20.68
N GLU A 6 3.76 39.36 -19.42
CA GLU A 6 3.99 40.68 -18.83
C GLU A 6 5.48 40.99 -18.60
N ARG A 7 6.28 39.98 -18.25
CA ARG A 7 7.72 40.16 -17.97
C ARG A 7 8.57 40.34 -19.22
N ILE A 8 8.25 39.64 -20.30
CA ILE A 8 9.01 39.69 -21.57
C ILE A 8 8.42 40.72 -22.54
N ARG A 9 7.32 41.39 -22.16
CA ARG A 9 6.58 42.34 -23.01
C ARG A 9 6.22 41.78 -24.38
N LEU A 10 5.91 40.48 -24.45
CA LEU A 10 5.51 39.81 -25.68
C LEU A 10 3.98 39.82 -25.82
N PRO A 11 3.43 40.06 -27.03
CA PRO A 11 2.00 39.97 -27.26
C PRO A 11 1.51 38.54 -27.02
N ARG A 12 0.34 38.40 -26.38
CA ARG A 12 -0.23 37.09 -25.96
C ARG A 12 -0.37 36.09 -27.12
N THR A 13 -0.60 36.57 -28.33
CA THR A 13 -0.66 35.77 -29.56
C THR A 13 0.66 35.08 -29.88
N ARG A 14 1.80 35.73 -29.61
CA ARG A 14 3.14 35.19 -29.87
C ARG A 14 3.59 34.19 -28.80
N VAL A 15 3.18 34.40 -27.55
CA VAL A 15 3.34 33.41 -26.48
C VAL A 15 2.55 32.13 -26.80
N GLY A 16 1.33 32.27 -27.31
CA GLY A 16 0.52 31.15 -27.78
C GLY A 16 1.19 30.35 -28.91
N SER A 17 1.78 31.03 -29.90
CA SER A 17 2.49 30.36 -31.02
C SER A 17 3.76 29.63 -30.60
N TYR A 18 4.45 30.09 -29.56
CA TYR A 18 5.63 29.42 -29.01
C TYR A 18 5.27 28.18 -28.20
N LEU A 19 4.18 28.23 -27.44
CA LEU A 19 3.71 27.09 -26.66
C LEU A 19 3.04 26.02 -27.52
N SER A 20 2.41 26.40 -28.63
CA SER A 20 1.81 25.45 -29.58
C SER A 20 2.83 24.79 -30.51
N GLY A 21 4.11 25.18 -30.44
CA GLY A 21 5.17 24.68 -31.32
C GLY A 21 5.07 25.18 -32.77
N GLN A 22 4.17 26.13 -33.06
CA GLN A 22 4.01 26.70 -34.41
C GLN A 22 5.15 27.64 -34.80
N ALA A 23 5.78 28.30 -33.82
CA ALA A 23 6.94 29.15 -34.02
C ALA A 23 8.05 28.75 -33.05
N CYS A 24 9.31 28.83 -33.51
CA CYS A 24 10.47 28.59 -32.65
C CYS A 24 10.57 29.72 -31.61
N ALA A 25 10.60 29.34 -30.34
CA ALA A 25 10.75 30.28 -29.24
C ALA A 25 12.15 30.90 -29.20
N ASP A 26 12.24 32.17 -28.80
CA ASP A 26 13.53 32.81 -28.56
C ASP A 26 14.13 32.35 -27.21
N GLN A 27 15.45 32.41 -27.08
CA GLN A 27 16.17 31.98 -25.87
C GLN A 27 15.69 32.68 -24.59
N ASP A 28 15.34 33.97 -24.70
CA ASP A 28 14.82 34.77 -23.59
C ASP A 28 13.45 34.27 -23.11
N PHE A 29 12.62 33.76 -24.03
CA PHE A 29 11.31 33.19 -23.70
C PHE A 29 11.44 31.90 -22.89
N VAL A 30 12.32 31.00 -23.32
CA VAL A 30 12.58 29.72 -22.63
C VAL A 30 13.12 29.95 -21.22
N THR A 31 14.04 30.91 -21.07
CA THR A 31 14.67 31.23 -19.78
C THR A 31 13.66 31.78 -18.77
N GLU A 32 12.79 32.70 -19.21
CA GLU A 32 11.75 33.28 -18.33
C GLU A 32 10.58 32.31 -18.07
N LEU A 33 10.26 31.43 -19.03
CA LEU A 33 9.31 30.35 -18.79
C LEU A 33 9.80 29.44 -17.67
N LEU A 34 11.06 28.99 -17.72
CA LEU A 34 11.67 28.15 -16.69
C LEU A 34 11.77 28.86 -15.32
N ARG A 35 11.97 30.18 -15.30
CA ARG A 35 11.91 30.96 -14.05
C ARG A 35 10.54 30.96 -13.39
N VAL A 36 9.46 30.87 -14.19
CA VAL A 36 8.08 30.88 -13.68
C VAL A 36 7.59 29.46 -13.36
N THR A 37 8.03 28.44 -14.09
CA THR A 37 7.54 27.07 -13.93
C THR A 37 8.38 26.20 -13.01
N VAL A 38 9.66 26.55 -12.77
CA VAL A 38 10.57 25.77 -11.91
C VAL A 38 10.96 26.60 -10.67
N PRO A 39 10.39 26.29 -9.48
CA PRO A 39 10.67 27.04 -8.25
C PRO A 39 12.11 26.87 -7.75
N ASP A 40 12.67 25.66 -7.85
CA ASP A 40 14.00 25.33 -7.36
C ASP A 40 15.12 25.87 -8.28
N PRO A 41 16.06 26.68 -7.75
CA PRO A 41 17.18 27.24 -8.53
C PRO A 41 18.14 26.18 -9.10
N ARG A 42 18.40 25.06 -8.42
CA ARG A 42 19.35 24.03 -8.92
C ARG A 42 18.78 23.26 -10.10
N MET A 43 17.50 22.88 -9.99
CA MET A 43 16.75 22.27 -11.09
C MET A 43 16.59 23.22 -12.27
N ARG A 44 16.42 24.53 -12.02
CA ARG A 44 16.31 25.54 -13.07
C ARG A 44 17.56 25.61 -13.95
N GLU A 45 18.76 25.57 -13.36
CA GLU A 45 20.02 25.62 -14.12
C GLU A 45 20.19 24.37 -15.01
N ARG A 46 19.91 23.18 -14.48
CA ARG A 46 19.97 21.93 -15.25
C ARG A 46 18.96 21.92 -16.40
N ARG A 47 17.71 22.27 -16.12
CA ARG A 47 16.64 22.35 -17.13
C ARG A 47 16.89 23.46 -18.16
N GLN A 48 17.54 24.55 -17.78
CA GLN A 48 17.94 25.60 -18.71
C GLN A 48 19.03 25.11 -19.67
N ALA A 49 20.03 24.36 -19.20
CA ALA A 49 21.05 23.77 -20.06
C ALA A 49 20.44 22.80 -21.10
N GLU A 50 19.56 21.90 -20.66
CA GLU A 50 18.82 20.96 -21.52
C GLU A 50 17.96 21.69 -22.56
N ALA A 51 17.18 22.68 -22.12
CA ALA A 51 16.29 23.44 -23.00
C ALA A 51 17.06 24.25 -24.05
N LEU A 52 18.25 24.77 -23.73
CA LEU A 52 19.10 25.47 -24.69
C LEU A 52 19.71 24.53 -25.75
N VAL A 53 20.03 23.28 -25.37
CA VAL A 53 20.48 22.25 -26.32
C VAL A 53 19.35 21.90 -27.29
N LEU A 54 18.14 21.68 -26.77
CA LEU A 54 16.96 21.38 -27.60
C LEU A 54 16.59 22.55 -28.51
N LEU A 55 16.65 23.78 -28.01
CA LEU A 55 16.42 24.98 -28.82
C LEU A 55 17.45 25.11 -29.94
N ARG A 56 18.73 24.84 -29.65
CA ARG A 56 19.80 24.85 -30.66
C ARG A 56 19.60 23.78 -31.74
N ALA A 57 19.11 22.60 -31.35
CA ALA A 57 18.77 21.52 -32.28
C ALA A 57 17.57 21.89 -33.16
N ALA A 58 16.52 22.48 -32.58
CA ALA A 58 15.33 22.94 -33.31
C ALA A 58 15.65 24.07 -34.32
N LEU A 59 16.58 24.97 -33.98
CA LEU A 59 17.03 26.04 -34.87
C LEU A 59 17.94 25.55 -36.01
N ASN A 60 18.52 24.35 -35.92
CA ASN A 60 19.46 23.81 -36.91
C ASN A 60 19.09 22.38 -37.38
N PRO A 61 17.91 22.17 -37.99
CA PRO A 61 17.40 20.83 -38.33
C PRO A 61 18.23 20.13 -39.42
N ALA A 62 18.89 20.88 -40.31
CA ALA A 62 19.70 20.33 -41.40
C ALA A 62 20.99 19.63 -40.91
N ARG A 63 21.52 20.00 -39.74
CA ARG A 63 22.73 19.39 -39.17
C ARG A 63 22.42 18.07 -38.44
N ALA A 64 21.21 17.93 -37.90
CA ALA A 64 20.73 16.69 -37.28
C ALA A 64 20.43 15.59 -38.32
N ARG A 65 19.92 15.95 -39.51
CA ARG A 65 19.68 14.98 -40.60
C ARG A 65 20.94 14.52 -41.33
N SER A 66 22.03 15.29 -41.29
CA SER A 66 23.27 14.94 -41.98
C SER A 66 24.20 14.03 -41.17
N ALA A 67 23.91 13.80 -39.88
CA ALA A 67 24.73 12.95 -39.00
C ALA A 67 24.16 11.54 -38.81
N ALA A 68 22.94 11.27 -39.26
CA ALA A 68 22.32 9.95 -39.21
C ALA A 68 21.80 9.60 -40.60
N VAL A 69 22.46 8.63 -41.24
CA VAL A 69 22.00 7.66 -42.26
C VAL A 69 23.15 7.39 -43.24
N PRO A 70 23.90 6.28 -43.11
CA PRO A 70 24.39 5.58 -44.28
C PRO A 70 23.19 4.93 -44.99
N ALA A 71 23.14 5.09 -46.31
CA ALA A 71 22.07 4.60 -47.15
C ALA A 71 22.09 3.06 -47.25
N ASP A 72 21.15 2.38 -46.61
CA ASP A 72 20.75 1.01 -46.94
C ASP A 72 19.25 0.79 -46.67
N GLY A 73 18.49 0.45 -47.72
CA GLY A 73 17.31 -0.42 -47.71
C GLY A 73 15.95 0.06 -47.12
N PRO A 74 14.84 0.07 -47.90
CA PRO A 74 13.47 0.15 -47.36
C PRO A 74 13.06 -1.02 -46.45
N GLY A 75 13.85 -2.10 -46.42
CA GLY A 75 13.65 -3.25 -45.50
C GLY A 75 13.88 -2.90 -44.03
N ILE A 76 14.86 -2.04 -43.72
CA ILE A 76 15.18 -1.64 -42.34
C ILE A 76 14.03 -0.83 -41.72
N VAL A 77 13.34 -0.03 -42.52
CA VAL A 77 12.17 0.73 -42.06
C VAL A 77 10.98 -0.19 -41.77
N SER A 78 10.73 -1.21 -42.60
CA SER A 78 9.67 -2.19 -42.33
C SER A 78 9.96 -3.08 -41.13
N GLU A 79 11.22 -3.47 -40.93
CA GLU A 79 11.64 -4.25 -39.75
C GLU A 79 11.54 -3.40 -38.47
N LEU A 80 11.91 -2.12 -38.54
CA LEU A 80 11.73 -1.17 -37.43
C LEU A 80 10.26 -0.96 -37.09
N ILE A 81 9.38 -0.81 -38.09
CA ILE A 81 7.93 -0.68 -37.86
C ILE A 81 7.39 -1.96 -37.24
N ARG A 82 7.79 -3.14 -37.72
CA ARG A 82 7.36 -4.43 -37.15
C ARG A 82 7.84 -4.60 -35.71
N ALA A 83 9.09 -4.27 -35.41
CA ALA A 83 9.64 -4.31 -34.06
C ALA A 83 8.91 -3.33 -33.12
N ARG A 84 8.56 -2.14 -33.61
CA ARG A 84 7.77 -1.16 -32.84
C ARG A 84 6.34 -1.62 -32.60
N THR A 85 5.67 -2.22 -33.59
CA THR A 85 4.33 -2.79 -33.40
C THR A 85 4.34 -3.92 -32.38
N GLN A 86 5.34 -4.82 -32.45
CA GLN A 86 5.51 -5.89 -31.47
C GLN A 86 5.76 -5.33 -30.06
N GLN A 87 6.60 -4.29 -29.94
CA GLN A 87 6.86 -3.65 -28.66
C GLN A 87 5.60 -3.02 -28.04
N VAL A 88 4.79 -2.32 -28.85
CA VAL A 88 3.51 -1.73 -28.39
C VAL A 88 2.54 -2.83 -27.94
N GLU A 89 2.44 -3.92 -28.70
CA GLU A 89 1.57 -5.04 -28.35
C GLU A 89 1.97 -5.71 -27.03
N VAL A 90 3.28 -5.90 -26.78
CA VAL A 90 3.76 -6.46 -25.51
C VAL A 90 3.50 -5.50 -24.35
N TYR A 91 3.65 -4.18 -24.53
CA TYR A 91 3.27 -3.20 -23.50
C TYR A 91 1.78 -3.20 -23.20
N ASP A 92 0.93 -3.30 -24.21
CA ASP A 92 -0.52 -3.36 -24.03
C ASP A 92 -0.94 -4.64 -23.28
N ARG A 93 -0.31 -5.77 -23.57
CA ARG A 93 -0.52 -7.03 -22.83
C ARG A 93 -0.04 -6.91 -21.38
N LEU A 94 1.15 -6.34 -21.16
CA LEU A 94 1.69 -6.14 -19.82
C LEU A 94 0.78 -5.24 -18.98
N THR A 95 0.29 -4.14 -19.56
CA THR A 95 -0.63 -3.23 -18.88
C THR A 95 -1.90 -3.95 -18.45
N ARG A 96 -2.52 -4.74 -19.35
CA ARG A 96 -3.70 -5.55 -19.03
C ARG A 96 -3.42 -6.59 -17.94
N SER A 97 -2.27 -7.28 -17.98
CA SER A 97 -1.91 -8.24 -16.94
C SER A 97 -1.69 -7.59 -15.58
N LEU A 98 -1.14 -6.37 -15.52
CA LEU A 98 -1.00 -5.62 -14.26
C LEU A 98 -2.36 -5.18 -13.70
N GLU A 99 -3.29 -4.75 -14.56
CA GLU A 99 -4.67 -4.44 -14.14
C GLU A 99 -5.37 -5.69 -13.58
N GLN A 100 -5.24 -6.84 -14.25
CA GLN A 100 -5.77 -8.13 -13.79
C GLN A 100 -5.15 -8.55 -12.45
N GLN A 101 -3.84 -8.33 -12.26
CA GLN A 101 -3.16 -8.59 -10.99
C GLN A 101 -3.77 -7.75 -9.86
N ALA A 102 -3.95 -6.45 -10.08
CA ALA A 102 -4.55 -5.57 -9.08
C ALA A 102 -6.00 -5.96 -8.75
N GLU A 103 -6.79 -6.41 -9.74
CA GLU A 103 -8.13 -6.94 -9.49
C GLU A 103 -8.11 -8.25 -8.69
N LEU A 104 -7.18 -9.17 -8.98
CA LEU A 104 -7.00 -10.42 -8.24
C LEU A 104 -6.57 -10.17 -6.80
N GLU A 105 -5.62 -9.25 -6.56
CA GLU A 105 -5.19 -8.90 -5.21
C GLU A 105 -6.34 -8.34 -4.37
N ARG A 106 -7.21 -7.50 -4.97
CA ARG A 106 -8.45 -7.05 -4.31
C ARG A 106 -9.38 -8.22 -3.99
N ALA A 107 -9.60 -9.15 -4.92
CA ALA A 107 -10.45 -10.32 -4.69
C ALA A 107 -9.90 -11.24 -3.58
N VAL A 108 -8.57 -11.45 -3.52
CA VAL A 108 -7.91 -12.20 -2.43
C VAL A 108 -8.12 -11.51 -1.09
N ASN A 109 -7.90 -10.19 -1.02
CA ASN A 109 -8.08 -9.42 0.21
C ASN A 109 -9.54 -9.44 0.69
N ASN A 110 -10.49 -9.25 -0.22
CA ASN A 110 -11.93 -9.35 0.08
C ASN A 110 -12.30 -10.74 0.61
N SER A 111 -11.81 -11.79 -0.05
CA SER A 111 -12.05 -13.18 0.37
C SER A 111 -11.45 -13.47 1.75
N ALA A 112 -10.25 -12.96 2.05
CA ALA A 112 -9.61 -13.12 3.37
C ALA A 112 -10.40 -12.40 4.49
N GLN A 113 -10.92 -11.19 4.22
CA GLN A 113 -11.81 -10.49 5.14
C GLN A 113 -13.11 -11.26 5.37
N LEU A 114 -13.73 -11.77 4.30
CA LEU A 114 -14.95 -12.58 4.37
C LEU A 114 -14.75 -13.84 5.23
N VAL A 115 -13.66 -14.57 5.02
CA VAL A 115 -13.26 -15.75 5.81
C VAL A 115 -13.13 -15.38 7.29
N THR A 116 -12.50 -14.26 7.60
CA THR A 116 -12.31 -13.78 8.98
C THR A 116 -13.64 -13.48 9.66
N VAL A 117 -14.53 -12.75 9.00
CA VAL A 117 -15.87 -12.41 9.51
C VAL A 117 -16.72 -13.67 9.72
N LEU A 118 -16.73 -14.58 8.75
CA LEU A 118 -17.48 -15.84 8.84
C LEU A 118 -16.97 -16.73 9.97
N LEU A 119 -15.65 -16.76 10.20
CA LEU A 119 -15.04 -17.50 11.31
C LEU A 119 -15.43 -16.90 12.68
N GLN A 120 -15.47 -15.58 12.80
CA GLN A 120 -15.94 -14.92 14.02
C GLN A 120 -17.43 -15.20 14.27
N MET A 121 -18.27 -15.09 13.23
CA MET A 121 -19.69 -15.44 13.30
C MET A 121 -19.91 -16.89 13.73
N LEU A 122 -19.12 -17.82 13.20
CA LEU A 122 -19.19 -19.23 13.56
C LEU A 122 -18.95 -19.44 15.06
N ARG A 123 -17.91 -18.80 15.63
CA ARG A 123 -17.62 -18.88 17.07
C ARG A 123 -18.77 -18.35 17.92
N THR A 124 -19.38 -17.23 17.50
CA THR A 124 -20.55 -16.67 18.19
C THR A 124 -21.76 -17.59 18.12
N LEU A 125 -22.01 -18.22 16.97
CA LEU A 125 -23.10 -19.19 16.79
C LEU A 125 -22.88 -20.45 17.63
N ASP A 126 -21.67 -21.00 17.67
CA ASP A 126 -21.31 -22.16 18.51
C ASP A 126 -21.59 -21.88 19.99
N GLN A 127 -21.16 -20.70 20.49
CA GLN A 127 -21.44 -20.28 21.87
C GLN A 127 -22.95 -20.16 22.14
N ARG A 128 -23.71 -19.62 21.19
CA ARG A 128 -25.16 -19.46 21.29
C ARG A 128 -25.88 -20.80 21.28
N VAL A 129 -25.51 -21.72 20.39
CA VAL A 129 -26.03 -23.10 20.33
C VAL A 129 -25.74 -23.84 21.63
N GLY A 130 -24.54 -23.69 22.19
CA GLY A 130 -24.17 -24.27 23.49
C GLY A 130 -25.05 -23.74 24.63
N THR A 131 -25.26 -22.42 24.68
CA THR A 131 -26.09 -21.76 25.70
C THR A 131 -27.56 -22.19 25.61
N LEU A 132 -28.16 -22.15 24.41
CA LEU A 132 -29.54 -22.56 24.17
C LEU A 132 -29.76 -24.06 24.42
N SER A 133 -28.76 -24.90 24.12
CA SER A 133 -28.82 -26.34 24.42
C SER A 133 -28.82 -26.60 25.92
N ALA A 134 -27.94 -25.93 26.67
CA ALA A 134 -27.90 -26.03 28.13
C ALA A 134 -29.21 -25.53 28.77
N GLU A 135 -29.79 -24.44 28.26
CA GLU A 135 -31.07 -23.92 28.71
C GLU A 135 -32.24 -24.88 28.43
N ARG A 136 -32.32 -25.43 27.22
CA ARG A 136 -33.29 -26.47 26.86
C ARG A 136 -33.22 -27.66 27.81
N ASP A 137 -32.01 -28.11 28.16
CA ASP A 137 -31.81 -29.27 29.02
C ASP A 137 -32.18 -28.96 30.48
N ARG A 138 -31.91 -27.74 30.96
CA ARG A 138 -32.39 -27.24 32.26
C ARG A 138 -33.93 -27.20 32.31
N LEU A 139 -34.59 -26.61 31.31
CA LEU A 139 -36.05 -26.52 31.23
C LEU A 139 -36.74 -27.88 31.13
N ARG A 140 -36.10 -28.86 30.48
CA ARG A 140 -36.57 -30.25 30.45
C ARG A 140 -36.51 -30.90 31.83
N ALA A 141 -35.45 -30.63 32.61
CA ALA A 141 -35.26 -31.23 33.94
C ALA A 141 -36.22 -30.65 34.99
N THR A 142 -36.60 -29.37 34.89
CA THR A 142 -37.43 -28.69 35.88
C THR A 142 -38.94 -28.89 35.72
N ALA A 143 -39.40 -29.65 34.71
CA ALA A 143 -40.81 -29.98 34.44
C ALA A 143 -41.78 -28.77 34.38
N GLY A 144 -41.27 -27.55 34.25
CA GLY A 144 -42.02 -26.31 34.32
C GLY A 144 -41.91 -25.55 33.01
N GLU A 145 -43.06 -25.25 32.42
CA GLU A 145 -43.25 -24.32 31.30
C GLU A 145 -43.00 -24.87 29.88
N SER A 146 -43.97 -25.65 29.39
CA SER A 146 -44.04 -26.14 28.01
C SER A 146 -43.92 -25.06 26.93
N ARG A 147 -44.28 -23.80 27.23
CA ARG A 147 -44.13 -22.66 26.29
C ARG A 147 -42.69 -22.20 26.16
N ALA A 148 -42.00 -21.95 27.27
CA ALA A 148 -40.59 -21.55 27.28
C ALA A 148 -39.72 -22.61 26.58
N LEU A 149 -39.95 -23.90 26.88
CA LEU A 149 -39.23 -25.00 26.22
C LEU A 149 -39.44 -25.00 24.69
N LYS A 150 -40.67 -24.76 24.21
CA LYS A 150 -40.96 -24.69 22.77
C LYS A 150 -40.29 -23.49 22.11
N GLU A 151 -40.19 -22.36 22.81
CA GLU A 151 -39.51 -21.17 22.32
C GLU A 151 -38.00 -21.38 22.21
N THR A 152 -37.35 -21.87 23.28
CA THR A 152 -35.91 -22.22 23.26
C THR A 152 -35.60 -23.24 22.18
N GLN A 153 -36.47 -24.24 21.96
CA GLN A 153 -36.30 -25.20 20.85
C GLN A 153 -36.37 -24.56 19.47
N ARG A 154 -37.28 -23.58 19.26
CA ARG A 154 -37.35 -22.84 18.00
C ARG A 154 -36.10 -21.97 17.79
N GLN A 155 -35.64 -21.30 18.84
CA GLN A 155 -34.42 -20.49 18.78
C GLN A 155 -33.18 -21.35 18.52
N LEU A 156 -33.08 -22.52 19.14
CA LEU A 156 -32.01 -23.49 18.89
C LEU A 156 -32.03 -23.99 17.44
N ALA A 157 -33.21 -24.35 16.93
CA ALA A 157 -33.35 -24.78 15.53
C ALA A 157 -32.91 -23.69 14.54
N ARG A 158 -33.24 -22.42 14.82
CA ARG A 158 -32.78 -21.28 14.02
C ARG A 158 -31.27 -21.09 14.10
N ALA A 159 -30.68 -21.15 15.30
CA ALA A 159 -29.24 -20.99 15.50
C ALA A 159 -28.45 -22.10 14.77
N LEU A 160 -28.93 -23.35 14.80
CA LEU A 160 -28.33 -24.46 14.06
C LEU A 160 -28.43 -24.28 12.52
N ASP A 161 -29.55 -23.74 12.01
CA ASP A 161 -29.67 -23.43 10.57
C ASP A 161 -28.71 -22.31 10.15
N GLN A 162 -28.58 -21.26 10.98
CA GLN A 162 -27.62 -20.17 10.79
C GLN A 162 -26.17 -20.69 10.81
N GLU A 163 -25.84 -21.58 11.74
CA GLU A 163 -24.51 -22.21 11.84
C GLU A 163 -24.20 -23.04 10.59
N ARG A 164 -25.15 -23.85 10.11
CA ARG A 164 -24.97 -24.63 8.89
C ARG A 164 -24.69 -23.72 7.68
N ARG A 165 -25.49 -22.67 7.49
CA ARG A 165 -25.27 -21.71 6.39
C ARG A 165 -23.93 -20.98 6.51
N ALA A 166 -23.55 -20.56 7.71
CA ALA A 166 -22.26 -19.92 7.94
C ALA A 166 -21.09 -20.84 7.56
N LYS A 167 -21.16 -22.14 7.89
CA LYS A 167 -20.16 -23.14 7.48
C LYS A 167 -20.09 -23.31 5.96
N GLU A 168 -21.25 -23.42 5.31
CA GLU A 168 -21.31 -23.55 3.84
C GLU A 168 -20.74 -22.31 3.12
N GLU A 169 -21.00 -21.11 3.62
CA GLU A 169 -20.42 -19.87 3.06
C GLU A 169 -18.92 -19.77 3.37
N PHE A 170 -18.49 -20.21 4.55
CA PHE A 170 -17.08 -20.22 4.94
C PHE A 170 -16.26 -21.15 4.03
N GLU A 171 -16.73 -22.37 3.80
CA GLU A 171 -16.07 -23.32 2.89
C GLU A 171 -16.00 -22.77 1.46
N ARG A 172 -17.08 -22.12 0.99
CA ARG A 172 -17.10 -21.44 -0.32
C ARG A 172 -16.10 -20.29 -0.38
N ALA A 173 -16.03 -19.45 0.64
CA ALA A 173 -15.08 -18.34 0.71
C ALA A 173 -13.62 -18.81 0.72
N GLU A 174 -13.32 -19.86 1.48
CA GLU A 174 -11.98 -20.49 1.53
C GLU A 174 -11.57 -21.09 0.18
N GLU A 175 -12.50 -21.76 -0.51
CA GLU A 175 -12.24 -22.29 -1.86
C GLU A 175 -11.94 -21.16 -2.85
N LYS A 176 -12.69 -20.07 -2.81
CA LYS A 176 -12.44 -18.90 -3.68
C LYS A 176 -11.12 -18.22 -3.38
N ARG A 177 -10.76 -18.06 -2.11
CA ARG A 177 -9.45 -17.56 -1.71
C ARG A 177 -8.34 -18.41 -2.34
N ARG A 178 -8.43 -19.74 -2.24
CA ARG A 178 -7.47 -20.67 -2.86
C ARG A 178 -7.42 -20.53 -4.38
N GLN A 179 -8.56 -20.37 -5.05
CA GLN A 179 -8.62 -20.16 -6.50
C GLN A 179 -8.02 -18.81 -6.91
N ALA A 180 -8.31 -17.73 -6.18
CA ALA A 180 -7.78 -16.40 -6.41
C ALA A 180 -6.26 -16.36 -6.23
N GLU A 181 -5.74 -17.01 -5.18
CA GLU A 181 -4.29 -17.16 -4.95
C GLU A 181 -3.61 -17.93 -6.09
N ALA A 182 -4.22 -19.02 -6.57
CA ALA A 182 -3.69 -19.78 -7.69
C ALA A 182 -3.69 -18.98 -9.00
N LEU A 183 -4.74 -18.19 -9.27
CA LEU A 183 -4.82 -17.30 -10.42
C LEU A 183 -3.79 -16.16 -10.32
N ALA A 184 -3.63 -15.55 -9.15
CA ALA A 184 -2.63 -14.50 -8.91
C ALA A 184 -1.20 -15.01 -9.20
N ALA A 185 -0.88 -16.24 -8.79
CA ALA A 185 0.41 -16.85 -9.10
C ALA A 185 0.64 -16.99 -10.62
N ARG A 186 -0.39 -17.40 -11.39
CA ARG A 186 -0.31 -17.50 -12.85
C ARG A 186 -0.13 -16.14 -13.53
N VAL A 187 -0.90 -15.13 -13.11
CA VAL A 187 -0.77 -13.76 -13.66
C VAL A 187 0.63 -13.20 -13.37
N GLN A 188 1.16 -13.43 -12.17
CA GLN A 188 2.52 -13.00 -11.83
C GLN A 188 3.58 -13.66 -12.72
N GLU A 189 3.40 -14.93 -13.08
CA GLU A 189 4.29 -15.63 -14.03
C GLU A 189 4.19 -15.02 -15.43
N GLN A 190 2.98 -14.69 -15.90
CA GLN A 190 2.77 -14.03 -17.18
C GLN A 190 3.40 -12.63 -17.23
N VAL A 191 3.25 -11.83 -16.17
CA VAL A 191 3.90 -10.51 -16.06
C VAL A 191 5.42 -10.63 -16.17
N ARG A 192 6.02 -11.62 -15.49
CA ARG A 192 7.46 -11.89 -15.61
C ARG A 192 7.85 -12.27 -17.03
N ALA A 193 7.12 -13.18 -17.66
CA ALA A 193 7.38 -13.61 -19.04
C ALA A 193 7.30 -12.45 -20.05
N LEU A 194 6.29 -11.58 -19.93
CA LEU A 194 6.14 -10.39 -20.77
C LEU A 194 7.23 -9.34 -20.52
N THR A 195 7.67 -9.19 -19.26
CA THR A 195 8.78 -8.31 -18.91
C THR A 195 10.09 -8.80 -19.55
N ASP A 196 10.36 -10.10 -19.44
CA ASP A 196 11.52 -10.73 -20.09
C ASP A 196 11.46 -10.61 -21.61
N GLU A 197 10.28 -10.76 -22.22
CA GLU A 197 10.08 -10.55 -23.66
C GLU A 197 10.36 -9.10 -24.07
N LEU A 198 9.88 -8.13 -23.29
CA LEU A 198 10.17 -6.70 -23.50
C LEU A 198 11.67 -6.40 -23.43
N ASP A 199 12.37 -6.98 -22.47
CA ASP A 199 13.81 -6.77 -22.31
C ASP A 199 14.60 -7.45 -23.45
N ARG A 200 14.15 -8.62 -23.92
CA ARG A 200 14.70 -9.24 -25.14
C ARG A 200 14.47 -8.39 -26.39
N LEU A 201 13.28 -7.84 -26.57
CA LEU A 201 12.95 -6.96 -27.70
C LEU A 201 13.75 -5.64 -27.64
N ARG A 202 14.00 -5.11 -26.44
CA ARG A 202 14.90 -3.96 -26.22
C ARG A 202 16.35 -4.29 -26.56
N ALA A 203 16.83 -5.47 -26.17
CA ALA A 203 18.20 -5.92 -26.46
C ALA A 203 18.46 -6.23 -27.95
N ALA A 204 17.42 -6.62 -28.71
CA ALA A 204 17.52 -6.96 -30.13
C ALA A 204 17.41 -5.74 -31.08
N GLY A 205 16.98 -4.58 -30.60
CA GLY A 205 16.93 -3.34 -31.38
C GLY A 205 18.30 -2.64 -31.48
N PRO A 206 18.61 -1.91 -32.56
CA PRO A 206 19.83 -1.10 -32.62
C PRO A 206 19.79 -0.05 -31.51
N VAL A 207 20.74 -0.17 -30.58
CA VAL A 207 20.90 0.68 -29.40
C VAL A 207 21.22 2.11 -29.86
N LEU A 208 20.20 2.96 -29.90
CA LEU A 208 20.38 4.40 -29.78
C LEU A 208 20.40 4.71 -28.28
N GLU A 209 21.60 4.95 -27.75
CA GLU A 209 21.81 5.44 -26.39
C GLU A 209 20.99 6.73 -26.18
N GLY A 210 20.09 6.70 -25.20
CA GLY A 210 19.24 7.83 -24.85
C GLY A 210 18.21 7.50 -23.77
N ASP A 211 18.68 7.54 -22.51
CA ASP A 211 17.97 7.78 -21.24
C ASP A 211 16.84 6.84 -20.76
N PRO A 212 16.86 6.41 -19.47
CA PRO A 212 15.73 5.76 -18.79
C PRO A 212 14.81 6.78 -18.08
N ASP A 213 13.68 6.27 -17.61
CA ASP A 213 12.73 6.86 -16.65
C ASP A 213 11.64 7.80 -17.20
N GLN A 214 10.49 7.18 -17.49
CA GLN A 214 9.16 7.80 -17.32
C GLN A 214 8.11 6.70 -17.09
N GLU A 215 7.74 6.49 -15.83
CA GLU A 215 6.52 5.75 -15.47
C GLU A 215 5.28 6.66 -15.65
N PRO A 216 4.14 6.13 -16.13
CA PRO A 216 2.90 6.88 -16.17
C PRO A 216 2.13 6.76 -14.85
N ASP A 217 1.73 7.93 -14.35
CA ASP A 217 0.81 8.15 -13.23
C ASP A 217 -0.61 7.71 -13.64
N THR A 218 -1.10 6.60 -13.07
CA THR A 218 -2.46 6.08 -13.30
C THR A 218 -3.37 6.44 -12.13
N THR A 219 -4.18 7.48 -12.32
CA THR A 219 -5.29 7.81 -11.42
C THR A 219 -6.42 6.79 -11.56
N VAL A 220 -6.54 5.85 -10.62
CA VAL A 220 -7.69 4.95 -10.50
C VAL A 220 -8.65 5.45 -9.42
N ARG A 221 -9.92 5.41 -9.79
CA ARG A 221 -11.10 5.97 -9.12
C ARG A 221 -11.52 5.10 -7.93
N SER A 222 -11.77 5.73 -6.79
CA SER A 222 -12.18 5.11 -5.53
C SER A 222 -13.47 4.27 -5.62
N ALA A 223 -13.47 3.15 -4.91
CA ALA A 223 -14.60 2.26 -4.67
C ALA A 223 -15.05 2.32 -3.19
N PRO A 224 -16.25 1.82 -2.83
CA PRO A 224 -16.94 2.15 -1.60
C PRO A 224 -16.46 1.34 -0.40
N ASN A 225 -16.39 2.01 0.75
CA ASN A 225 -16.01 1.48 2.06
C ASN A 225 -17.12 0.58 2.61
N VAL A 226 -16.81 -0.66 2.99
CA VAL A 226 -17.71 -1.50 3.80
C VAL A 226 -17.32 -1.29 5.26
N GLU A 227 -17.84 -0.22 5.84
CA GLU A 227 -17.71 0.07 7.26
C GLU A 227 -18.73 -0.75 8.08
N ALA A 228 -18.17 -1.47 9.07
CA ALA A 228 -18.70 -1.94 10.35
C ALA A 228 -20.20 -2.30 10.50
N VAL A 229 -20.45 -3.53 10.95
CA VAL A 229 -21.43 -3.80 12.04
C VAL A 229 -20.84 -4.90 12.94
N ILE A 230 -20.29 -4.49 14.09
CA ILE A 230 -20.17 -5.36 15.26
C ILE A 230 -21.17 -4.82 16.28
N ASP A 231 -22.10 -5.70 16.64
CA ASP A 231 -23.11 -5.63 17.71
C ASP A 231 -24.56 -5.31 17.29
N ALA A 232 -25.36 -6.36 17.00
CA ALA A 232 -26.61 -6.66 17.72
C ALA A 232 -27.17 -8.07 17.38
N VAL A 233 -28.15 -8.48 18.16
CA VAL A 233 -28.63 -9.85 18.36
C VAL A 233 -29.44 -10.41 17.19
N GLY A 234 -29.01 -11.57 16.67
CA GLY A 234 -29.85 -12.60 16.03
C GLY A 234 -30.40 -12.33 14.63
N ASP A 235 -31.04 -11.19 14.39
CA ASP A 235 -31.57 -10.79 13.07
C ASP A 235 -30.45 -10.20 12.19
N ASP A 236 -29.45 -9.57 12.81
CA ASP A 236 -28.28 -9.03 12.11
C ASP A 236 -27.37 -10.13 11.55
N ILE A 237 -27.36 -11.32 12.15
CA ILE A 237 -26.58 -12.47 11.66
C ILE A 237 -27.13 -12.95 10.30
N GLU A 238 -28.44 -12.96 10.12
CA GLU A 238 -29.03 -13.39 8.85
C GLU A 238 -28.84 -12.33 7.76
N GLN A 239 -28.90 -11.04 8.11
CA GLN A 239 -28.53 -9.96 7.19
C GLN A 239 -27.03 -10.00 6.83
N ALA A 240 -26.15 -10.25 7.80
CA ALA A 240 -24.72 -10.40 7.59
C ALA A 240 -24.41 -11.60 6.68
N LEU A 241 -25.05 -12.76 6.90
CA LEU A 241 -24.93 -13.93 6.03
C LEU A 241 -25.40 -13.64 4.60
N SER A 242 -26.52 -12.94 4.43
CA SER A 242 -27.01 -12.55 3.11
C SER A 242 -26.06 -11.60 2.39
N ARG A 243 -25.44 -10.66 3.11
CA ARG A 243 -24.43 -9.76 2.55
C ARG A 243 -23.14 -10.50 2.20
N ALA A 244 -22.69 -11.38 3.10
CA ALA A 244 -21.53 -12.23 2.88
C ALA A 244 -21.70 -13.06 1.60
N ALA A 245 -22.85 -13.70 1.42
CA ALA A 245 -23.17 -14.45 0.20
C ALA A 245 -23.13 -13.56 -1.06
N ALA A 246 -23.71 -12.35 -1.01
CA ALA A 246 -23.70 -11.44 -2.14
C ALA A 246 -22.28 -10.96 -2.54
N VAL A 247 -21.41 -10.70 -1.55
CA VAL A 247 -19.99 -10.37 -1.80
C VAL A 247 -19.27 -11.57 -2.41
N ASN A 248 -19.50 -12.76 -1.84
CA ASN A 248 -18.95 -14.02 -2.33
C ASN A 248 -19.33 -14.23 -3.82
N ASP A 249 -20.59 -14.00 -4.20
CA ASP A 249 -21.08 -14.14 -5.58
C ASP A 249 -20.47 -13.11 -6.55
N ALA A 250 -20.21 -11.88 -6.08
CA ALA A 250 -19.56 -10.84 -6.88
C ALA A 250 -18.08 -11.19 -7.15
N ASP A 251 -17.38 -11.72 -6.15
CA ASP A 251 -15.99 -12.17 -6.30
C ASP A 251 -15.91 -13.36 -7.29
N ASP A 252 -16.88 -14.29 -7.25
CA ASP A 252 -16.97 -15.39 -8.23
C ASP A 252 -17.08 -14.90 -9.68
N GLN A 253 -17.89 -13.86 -9.92
CA GLN A 253 -18.02 -13.28 -11.26
C GLN A 253 -16.71 -12.65 -11.72
N THR A 254 -15.99 -12.00 -10.79
CA THR A 254 -14.70 -11.39 -11.05
C THR A 254 -13.65 -12.44 -11.40
N LEU A 255 -13.55 -13.51 -10.60
CA LEU A 255 -12.61 -14.61 -10.85
C LEU A 255 -12.88 -15.32 -12.19
N ARG A 256 -14.16 -15.55 -12.54
CA ARG A 256 -14.53 -16.12 -13.85
C ARG A 256 -14.13 -15.22 -15.00
N ARG A 257 -14.41 -13.91 -14.91
CA ARG A 257 -14.03 -12.93 -15.94
C ARG A 257 -12.53 -12.90 -16.18
N ILE A 258 -11.73 -12.91 -15.11
CA ILE A 258 -10.26 -12.92 -15.21
C ILE A 258 -9.76 -14.25 -15.80
N THR A 259 -10.35 -15.37 -15.37
CA THR A 259 -10.01 -16.70 -15.91
C THR A 259 -10.29 -16.78 -17.41
N ASP A 260 -11.43 -16.26 -17.87
CA ASP A 260 -11.80 -16.24 -19.29
C ASP A 260 -10.85 -15.33 -20.10
N ALA A 261 -10.51 -14.14 -19.56
CA ALA A 261 -9.56 -13.24 -20.21
C ALA A 261 -8.14 -13.87 -20.36
N LEU A 262 -7.67 -14.61 -19.35
CA LEU A 262 -6.39 -15.32 -19.41
C LEU A 262 -6.39 -16.45 -20.44
N ARG A 263 -7.54 -17.08 -20.69
CA ARG A 263 -7.70 -18.11 -21.71
C ARG A 263 -7.62 -17.51 -23.13
N ASP A 264 -8.19 -16.33 -23.33
CA ASP A 264 -8.22 -15.64 -24.63
C ASP A 264 -6.87 -14.99 -24.99
N ASP A 265 -6.07 -14.55 -24.00
CA ASP A 265 -4.76 -13.94 -24.23
C ASP A 265 -3.63 -14.98 -24.49
N SER A 266 -3.92 -16.29 -24.45
CA SER A 266 -2.94 -17.33 -24.81
C SER A 266 -2.80 -17.41 -26.35
N PRO A 267 -1.62 -17.11 -26.91
CA PRO A 267 -1.40 -17.13 -28.35
C PRO A 267 -1.13 -18.56 -28.82
N ASP A 268 -2.11 -19.46 -28.67
CA ASP A 268 -2.06 -20.77 -29.31
C ASP A 268 -3.47 -21.31 -29.58
N GLY A 269 -4.06 -20.80 -30.67
CA GLY A 269 -5.13 -21.52 -31.35
C GLY A 269 -4.54 -22.76 -32.00
N GLY A 270 -4.45 -23.87 -31.26
CA GLY A 270 -4.09 -25.16 -31.85
C GLY A 270 -3.57 -26.20 -30.88
N SER A 271 -4.46 -26.81 -30.09
CA SER A 271 -4.65 -28.28 -30.01
C SER A 271 -5.52 -28.62 -28.80
N GLU A 272 -6.64 -29.31 -29.06
CA GLU A 272 -7.21 -30.25 -28.10
C GLU A 272 -6.10 -31.16 -27.57
N ILE A 273 -5.78 -31.05 -26.29
CA ILE A 273 -5.17 -32.15 -25.56
C ILE A 273 -6.09 -32.43 -24.39
N GLU A 274 -6.76 -33.56 -24.52
CA GLU A 274 -7.52 -34.26 -23.50
C GLU A 274 -6.69 -34.41 -22.21
N ASP A 275 -7.41 -34.39 -21.09
CA ASP A 275 -7.02 -34.97 -19.80
C ASP A 275 -6.20 -36.27 -20.00
N PRO A 276 -5.14 -36.52 -19.20
CA PRO A 276 -5.41 -36.99 -17.84
C PRO A 276 -4.36 -36.61 -16.77
N SER A 277 -4.87 -36.44 -15.55
CA SER A 277 -4.37 -37.09 -14.32
C SER A 277 -3.04 -37.86 -14.44
N VAL A 278 -1.97 -37.43 -13.75
CA VAL A 278 -1.07 -38.18 -12.81
C VAL A 278 0.14 -37.29 -12.45
N LEU A 279 0.38 -37.08 -11.14
CA LEU A 279 1.65 -36.78 -10.41
C LEU A 279 1.35 -35.75 -9.30
N SER A 280 0.89 -36.13 -8.11
CA SER A 280 1.57 -36.85 -7.03
C SER A 280 3.07 -36.54 -6.88
N GLY A 281 3.36 -35.69 -5.88
CA GLY A 281 4.66 -35.63 -5.20
C GLY A 281 5.58 -34.51 -5.66
N VAL A 282 5.57 -33.38 -4.93
CA VAL A 282 6.75 -32.71 -4.34
C VAL A 282 6.20 -31.62 -3.42
N THR A 283 6.34 -31.85 -2.11
CA THR A 283 6.21 -30.83 -1.08
C THR A 283 7.55 -30.12 -0.98
N ASP A 284 7.64 -28.90 -1.50
CA ASP A 284 8.65 -27.93 -1.06
C ASP A 284 7.94 -26.62 -0.74
N THR A 285 7.56 -26.51 0.54
CA THR A 285 7.05 -25.30 1.17
C THR A 285 8.20 -24.33 1.39
N SER A 286 8.54 -23.56 0.35
CA SER A 286 9.20 -22.28 0.55
C SER A 286 8.25 -21.19 0.08
N SER A 287 7.68 -20.46 1.04
CA SER A 287 6.97 -19.21 0.80
C SER A 287 8.01 -18.08 0.72
N PRO A 288 8.08 -17.32 -0.37
CA PRO A 288 8.67 -15.99 -0.31
C PRO A 288 7.70 -14.95 -0.90
N LYS A 289 7.35 -13.91 -0.12
CA LYS A 289 7.23 -12.49 -0.57
C LYS A 289 6.54 -11.49 0.38
N SER A 290 6.03 -11.86 1.55
CA SER A 290 5.59 -10.85 2.55
C SER A 290 6.75 -10.06 3.19
N SER A 291 8.00 -10.49 2.98
CA SER A 291 9.19 -9.83 3.51
C SER A 291 9.46 -8.43 2.90
N GLY A 292 9.06 -8.20 1.64
CA GLY A 292 9.38 -6.96 0.92
C GLY A 292 8.69 -5.71 1.48
N ALA A 293 7.37 -5.80 1.77
CA ALA A 293 6.60 -4.66 2.27
C ALA A 293 7.01 -4.26 3.70
N ARG A 294 7.33 -5.25 4.54
CA ARG A 294 7.86 -5.06 5.88
C ARG A 294 9.23 -4.37 5.87
N SER A 295 10.14 -4.77 4.97
CA SER A 295 11.44 -4.12 4.81
C SER A 295 11.29 -2.64 4.48
N VAL A 296 10.50 -2.30 3.46
CA VAL A 296 10.41 -0.91 2.97
C VAL A 296 9.85 0.06 4.02
N ALA A 297 8.90 -0.38 4.86
CA ALA A 297 8.36 0.48 5.91
C ALA A 297 9.33 0.65 7.09
N LEU A 298 10.11 -0.38 7.43
CA LEU A 298 11.16 -0.27 8.45
C LEU A 298 12.31 0.63 7.98
N ASP A 299 12.65 0.58 6.69
CA ASP A 299 13.65 1.47 6.06
C ASP A 299 13.29 2.96 6.17
N LEU A 300 12.01 3.28 6.45
CA LEU A 300 11.52 4.65 6.60
C LEU A 300 11.54 5.16 8.05
N VAL A 301 11.80 4.32 9.06
CA VAL A 301 11.79 4.74 10.47
C VAL A 301 12.88 5.79 10.73
N VAL A 302 14.14 5.54 10.36
CA VAL A 302 15.23 6.51 10.56
C VAL A 302 15.05 7.80 9.74
N PRO A 303 14.66 7.74 8.44
CA PRO A 303 14.28 8.94 7.70
C PRO A 303 13.15 9.74 8.36
N LEU A 304 12.15 9.06 8.92
CA LEU A 304 11.04 9.69 9.64
C LEU A 304 11.53 10.40 10.90
N LEU A 305 12.38 9.75 11.72
CA LEU A 305 12.97 10.38 12.92
C LEU A 305 13.83 11.61 12.58
N LYS A 306 14.62 11.53 11.50
CA LYS A 306 15.39 12.67 10.98
C LYS A 306 14.48 13.81 10.55
N ALA A 307 13.41 13.50 9.83
CA ALA A 307 12.42 14.47 9.39
C ALA A 307 11.68 15.13 10.56
N SER A 308 11.40 14.38 11.64
CA SER A 308 10.79 14.89 12.87
C SER A 308 11.67 15.91 13.60
N LEU A 309 13.00 15.80 13.52
CA LEU A 309 13.92 16.80 14.09
C LEU A 309 14.07 18.06 13.24
N ASP A 310 13.59 18.06 12.00
CA ASP A 310 13.69 19.22 11.11
C ASP A 310 12.91 20.42 11.71
N VAL A 311 13.52 21.61 11.66
CA VAL A 311 12.90 22.84 12.16
C VAL A 311 11.57 23.13 11.44
N ALA A 312 11.46 22.79 10.16
CA ALA A 312 10.22 22.92 9.40
C ALA A 312 9.13 21.99 9.92
N SER A 313 9.47 20.82 10.48
CA SER A 313 8.47 19.95 11.10
C SER A 313 7.89 20.59 12.35
N LYS A 314 8.74 21.17 13.20
CA LYS A 314 8.32 21.86 14.42
C LYS A 314 7.54 23.16 14.18
N GLN A 315 7.71 23.77 12.99
CA GLN A 315 7.02 25.01 12.61
C GLN A 315 5.74 24.79 11.81
N ALA A 316 5.46 23.54 11.40
CA ALA A 316 4.29 23.23 10.60
C ALA A 316 3.00 23.45 11.41
N GLN A 317 2.03 24.18 10.83
CA GLN A 317 0.73 24.40 11.47
C GLN A 317 -0.17 23.16 11.41
N ARG A 318 0.11 22.26 10.46
CA ARG A 318 -0.62 21.01 10.27
C ARG A 318 0.38 19.86 10.14
N PRO A 319 0.09 18.68 10.70
CA PRO A 319 0.96 17.52 10.58
C PRO A 319 1.32 17.20 9.12
N ILE A 320 0.37 17.24 8.19
CA ILE A 320 0.62 16.95 6.76
C ILE A 320 1.60 17.91 6.07
N ASP A 321 1.80 19.11 6.62
CA ASP A 321 2.71 20.10 6.04
C ASP A 321 4.16 19.89 6.49
N SER A 322 4.38 19.16 7.59
CA SER A 322 5.71 18.84 8.12
C SER A 322 6.44 17.81 7.24
N PRO A 323 7.77 17.88 7.13
CA PRO A 323 8.59 16.81 6.55
C PRO A 323 8.23 15.41 7.07
N ALA A 324 8.04 15.24 8.38
CA ALA A 324 7.66 13.97 8.99
C ALA A 324 6.26 13.51 8.54
N GLY A 325 5.27 14.39 8.62
CA GLY A 325 3.90 14.07 8.23
C GLY A 325 3.74 13.81 6.73
N ARG A 326 4.63 14.34 5.87
CA ARG A 326 4.69 13.96 4.45
C ARG A 326 5.15 12.52 4.26
N ILE A 327 6.13 12.04 5.03
CA ILE A 327 6.55 10.64 5.00
C ILE A 327 5.39 9.74 5.44
N VAL A 328 4.75 10.07 6.56
CA VAL A 328 3.59 9.32 7.07
C VAL A 328 2.44 9.33 6.05
N SER A 329 2.15 10.48 5.43
CA SER A 329 1.10 10.60 4.41
C SER A 329 1.42 9.83 3.12
N LEU A 330 2.70 9.74 2.74
CA LEU A 330 3.15 8.96 1.59
C LEU A 330 2.92 7.47 1.85
N VAL A 331 3.29 6.98 3.04
CA VAL A 331 3.04 5.60 3.45
C VAL A 331 1.55 5.32 3.54
N ALA A 332 0.76 6.22 4.13
CA ALA A 332 -0.69 6.11 4.19
C ALA A 332 -1.34 6.02 2.81
N ARG A 333 -0.88 6.85 1.87
CA ARG A 333 -1.37 6.81 0.48
C ARG A 333 -1.02 5.49 -0.19
N ARG A 334 0.22 5.01 -0.04
CA ARG A 334 0.64 3.71 -0.57
C ARG A 334 -0.18 2.56 -0.01
N ASP A 335 -0.42 2.57 1.29
CA ASP A 335 -1.22 1.57 2.00
C ASP A 335 -2.67 1.59 1.50
N MET A 336 -3.26 2.77 1.36
CA MET A 336 -4.59 2.96 0.77
C MET A 336 -4.64 2.46 -0.68
N ASP A 337 -3.62 2.73 -1.49
CA ASP A 337 -3.52 2.25 -2.88
C ASP A 337 -3.43 0.70 -2.94
N ASN A 338 -2.81 0.08 -1.94
CA ASN A 338 -2.71 -1.37 -1.76
C ASN A 338 -3.92 -1.99 -1.06
N GLY A 339 -4.88 -1.18 -0.58
CA GLY A 339 -6.04 -1.65 0.18
C GLY A 339 -5.70 -2.29 1.53
N ASN A 340 -4.56 -1.93 2.13
CA ASN A 340 -4.16 -2.40 3.46
C ASN A 340 -3.61 -1.24 4.30
N MET A 341 -3.13 -1.52 5.53
CA MET A 341 -2.52 -0.54 6.44
C MET A 341 -1.16 -1.03 6.96
N GLU A 342 -0.51 -1.91 6.18
CA GLU A 342 0.67 -2.63 6.64
C GLU A 342 1.87 -1.71 6.81
N GLY A 343 2.06 -0.73 5.92
CA GLY A 343 3.14 0.25 6.00
C GLY A 343 3.03 1.13 7.25
N LEU A 344 1.85 1.66 7.55
CA LEU A 344 1.60 2.47 8.75
C LEU A 344 1.73 1.64 10.03
N SER A 345 1.23 0.41 10.04
CA SER A 345 1.41 -0.51 11.17
C SER A 345 2.90 -0.83 11.40
N ASN A 346 3.68 -1.01 10.33
CA ASN A 346 5.11 -1.25 10.41
C ASN A 346 5.88 -0.01 10.89
N LEU A 347 5.52 1.20 10.43
CA LEU A 347 6.07 2.45 10.96
C LEU A 347 5.78 2.59 12.45
N PHE A 348 4.54 2.40 12.88
CA PHE A 348 4.14 2.44 14.28
C PHE A 348 4.96 1.46 15.12
N THR A 349 5.07 0.21 14.66
CA THR A 349 5.82 -0.84 15.36
C THR A 349 7.32 -0.52 15.43
N GLY A 350 7.92 -0.03 14.35
CA GLY A 350 9.33 0.35 14.30
C GLY A 350 9.66 1.53 15.23
N LEU A 351 8.76 2.52 15.30
CA LEU A 351 8.89 3.65 16.24
C LEU A 351 8.80 3.18 17.70
N ALA A 352 7.83 2.32 18.01
CA ALA A 352 7.66 1.77 19.35
C ALA A 352 8.86 0.88 19.76
N PHE A 353 9.37 0.06 18.83
CA PHE A 353 10.58 -0.72 19.05
C PHE A 353 11.80 0.17 19.33
N THR A 354 11.99 1.23 18.54
CA THR A 354 13.06 2.22 18.74
C THR A 354 12.97 2.82 20.15
N LEU A 355 11.78 3.18 20.58
CA LEU A 355 11.56 3.77 21.90
C LEU A 355 11.81 2.76 23.04
N SER A 356 11.37 1.50 22.85
CA SER A 356 11.66 0.41 23.78
C SER A 356 13.16 0.13 23.91
N TYR A 357 13.94 0.35 22.83
CA TYR A 357 15.39 0.22 22.84
C TYR A 357 16.07 1.36 23.60
N MET A 358 15.58 2.59 23.46
CA MET A 358 16.17 3.77 24.11
C MET A 358 15.90 3.87 25.61
N LEU A 359 14.73 3.40 26.07
CA LEU A 359 14.32 3.50 27.48
C LEU A 359 15.33 2.89 28.47
N PRO A 360 15.82 1.64 28.28
CA PRO A 360 16.86 1.07 29.13
C PRO A 360 18.16 1.87 29.13
N ALA A 361 18.60 2.36 27.97
CA ALA A 361 19.82 3.16 27.86
C ALA A 361 19.72 4.47 28.65
N MET A 362 18.59 5.16 28.54
CA MET A 362 18.30 6.37 29.32
C MET A 362 18.25 6.07 30.83
N ALA A 363 17.68 4.93 31.22
CA ALA A 363 17.58 4.50 32.61
C ALA A 363 18.96 4.23 33.23
N VAL A 364 19.84 3.53 32.51
CA VAL A 364 21.23 3.27 32.92
C VAL A 364 21.98 4.59 33.10
N ALA A 365 21.90 5.50 32.12
CA ALA A 365 22.60 6.78 32.18
C ALA A 365 22.13 7.67 33.34
N GLN A 366 20.85 7.59 33.71
CA GLN A 366 20.28 8.35 34.82
C GLN A 366 20.39 7.65 36.19
N SER A 367 20.93 6.42 36.25
CA SER A 367 20.95 5.58 37.46
C SER A 367 19.56 5.38 38.07
N ARG A 368 18.55 5.10 37.22
CA ARG A 368 17.16 4.87 37.60
C ARG A 368 16.63 3.58 37.00
N GLU A 369 15.56 3.07 37.58
CA GLU A 369 14.84 1.93 36.99
C GLU A 369 14.12 2.36 35.70
N PRO A 370 14.09 1.52 34.64
CA PRO A 370 13.40 1.84 33.38
C PRO A 370 11.94 2.25 33.57
N GLU A 371 11.23 1.62 34.51
CA GLU A 371 9.84 1.95 34.85
C GLU A 371 9.68 3.37 35.43
N GLU A 372 10.69 3.89 36.14
CA GLU A 372 10.66 5.25 36.66
C GLU A 372 10.84 6.29 35.56
N VAL A 373 11.76 6.02 34.63
CA VAL A 373 11.97 6.87 33.44
C VAL A 373 10.70 6.88 32.59
N MET A 374 10.11 5.70 32.35
CA MET A 374 8.85 5.55 31.62
C MET A 374 7.71 6.33 32.30
N ARG A 375 7.52 6.18 33.62
CA ARG A 375 6.50 6.93 34.38
C ARG A 375 6.71 8.43 34.32
N GLN A 376 7.94 8.91 34.38
CA GLN A 376 8.24 10.33 34.25
C GLN A 376 7.89 10.83 32.84
N LEU A 377 8.32 10.14 31.79
CA LEU A 377 8.04 10.52 30.39
C LEU A 377 6.53 10.57 30.12
N VAL A 378 5.78 9.56 30.58
CA VAL A 378 4.31 9.53 30.50
C VAL A 378 3.69 10.73 31.22
N SER A 379 4.20 11.08 32.41
CA SER A 379 3.71 12.23 33.18
C SER A 379 4.00 13.56 32.48
N GLU A 380 5.19 13.73 31.90
CA GLU A 380 5.58 14.94 31.17
C GLU A 380 4.78 15.09 29.87
N LEU A 381 4.56 14.00 29.14
CA LEU A 381 3.74 14.00 27.93
C LEU A 381 2.29 14.37 28.23
N ARG A 382 1.68 13.76 29.25
CA ARG A 382 0.31 14.11 29.69
C ARG A 382 0.18 15.59 30.09
N ALA A 383 1.26 16.19 30.61
CA ALA A 383 1.29 17.61 30.96
C ALA A 383 1.45 18.52 29.73
N ARG A 384 2.18 18.07 28.69
CA ARG A 384 2.40 18.82 27.44
C ARG A 384 1.18 18.79 26.53
N ASP A 385 0.58 17.61 26.36
CA ASP A 385 -0.58 17.38 25.51
C ASP A 385 -1.49 16.30 26.09
N GLY A 386 -2.60 16.74 26.70
CA GLY A 386 -3.58 15.84 27.33
C GLY A 386 -4.40 15.01 26.34
N ASN A 387 -4.36 15.33 25.04
CA ASN A 387 -5.14 14.62 24.02
C ASN A 387 -4.31 13.61 23.23
N SER A 388 -2.99 13.58 23.40
CA SER A 388 -2.13 12.66 22.66
C SER A 388 -2.30 11.21 23.15
N ASN A 389 -2.27 10.27 22.21
CA ASN A 389 -2.28 8.84 22.49
C ASN A 389 -0.88 8.27 22.80
N VAL A 390 0.20 9.06 22.62
CA VAL A 390 1.58 8.63 22.89
C VAL A 390 1.81 8.11 24.32
N PRO A 391 1.28 8.75 25.40
CA PRO A 391 1.42 8.22 26.76
C PRO A 391 0.87 6.79 26.91
N ARG A 392 -0.26 6.51 26.24
CA ARG A 392 -0.88 5.19 26.25
C ARG A 392 -0.01 4.15 25.54
N VAL A 393 0.60 4.52 24.41
CA VAL A 393 1.57 3.67 23.70
C VAL A 393 2.76 3.35 24.59
N ILE A 394 3.30 4.35 25.29
CA ILE A 394 4.45 4.18 26.19
C ILE A 394 4.15 3.25 27.35
N GLU A 395 2.98 3.39 27.99
CA GLU A 395 2.54 2.50 29.07
C GLU A 395 2.45 1.03 28.61
N GLU A 396 2.18 0.79 27.33
CA GLU A 396 2.08 -0.54 26.75
C GLU A 396 3.39 -1.07 26.14
N LEU A 397 4.49 -0.29 26.12
CA LEU A 397 5.78 -0.75 25.57
C LEU A 397 6.33 -1.99 26.28
N SER A 398 6.01 -2.19 27.55
CA SER A 398 6.40 -3.40 28.30
C SER A 398 5.65 -4.66 27.85
N SER A 399 4.60 -4.53 27.04
CA SER A 399 3.76 -5.62 26.57
C SER A 399 3.64 -5.57 25.04
N ALA A 400 4.35 -6.47 24.34
CA ALA A 400 4.24 -6.57 22.88
C ALA A 400 2.80 -6.76 22.40
N GLN A 401 1.99 -7.50 23.17
CA GLN A 401 0.56 -7.69 22.90
C GLN A 401 -0.26 -6.43 23.19
N GLY A 402 0.11 -5.67 24.22
CA GLY A 402 -0.51 -4.38 24.56
C GLY A 402 -0.33 -3.34 23.46
N LEU A 403 0.89 -3.23 22.94
CA LEU A 403 1.23 -2.31 21.86
C LEU A 403 0.42 -2.58 20.58
N ALA A 404 0.35 -3.84 20.15
CA ALA A 404 -0.45 -4.24 18.99
C ALA A 404 -1.95 -3.96 19.19
N THR A 405 -2.44 -4.16 20.42
CA THR A 405 -3.85 -3.90 20.78
C THR A 405 -4.16 -2.41 20.72
N VAL A 406 -3.32 -1.54 21.31
CA VAL A 406 -3.51 -0.09 21.26
C VAL A 406 -3.45 0.44 19.84
N GLY A 407 -2.49 -0.02 19.03
CA GLY A 407 -2.40 0.37 17.63
C GLY A 407 -3.67 -0.01 16.86
N ALA A 408 -4.14 -1.25 17.00
CA ALA A 408 -5.34 -1.75 16.34
C ALA A 408 -6.62 -1.03 16.80
N GLU A 409 -6.76 -0.73 18.09
CA GLU A 409 -7.91 -0.02 18.64
C GLU A 409 -8.01 1.41 18.11
N ILE A 410 -6.89 2.16 18.11
CA ILE A 410 -6.88 3.55 17.62
C ILE A 410 -7.14 3.57 16.12
N MET A 411 -6.50 2.66 15.37
CA MET A 411 -6.73 2.52 13.93
C MET A 411 -8.18 2.15 13.59
N ALA A 412 -8.83 1.29 14.39
CA ALA A 412 -10.22 0.92 14.19
C ALA A 412 -11.20 2.04 14.57
N ALA A 413 -10.83 2.93 15.49
CA ALA A 413 -11.67 4.05 15.92
C ALA A 413 -11.65 5.20 14.90
N ASP A 414 -10.45 5.65 14.50
CA ASP A 414 -10.28 6.72 13.51
C ASP A 414 -8.89 6.63 12.85
N GLN A 415 -8.88 6.51 11.52
CA GLN A 415 -7.63 6.46 10.74
C GLN A 415 -6.83 7.76 10.85
N VAL A 416 -7.50 8.92 10.94
CA VAL A 416 -6.84 10.23 11.10
C VAL A 416 -6.12 10.29 12.44
N ASP A 417 -6.75 9.79 13.51
CA ASP A 417 -6.12 9.74 14.83
C ASP A 417 -4.93 8.78 14.85
N PHE A 418 -4.98 7.68 14.09
CA PHE A 418 -3.83 6.78 13.95
C PHE A 418 -2.66 7.45 13.19
N LEU A 419 -2.93 8.22 12.13
CA LEU A 419 -1.89 8.98 11.43
C LEU A 419 -1.26 10.05 12.32
N ASN A 420 -2.08 10.76 13.11
CA ASN A 420 -1.62 11.72 14.09
C ASN A 420 -0.76 11.02 15.15
N LEU A 421 -1.21 9.87 15.67
CA LEU A 421 -0.43 9.08 16.62
C LEU A 421 0.94 8.68 16.06
N VAL A 422 1.02 8.18 14.82
CA VAL A 422 2.31 7.79 14.20
C VAL A 422 3.24 9.00 14.09
N THR A 423 2.70 10.17 13.74
CA THR A 423 3.47 11.42 13.63
C THR A 423 3.94 11.91 15.01
N ASP A 424 3.06 11.95 16.00
CA ASP A 424 3.38 12.36 17.38
C ASP A 424 4.40 11.40 18.01
N LEU A 425 4.25 10.10 17.77
CA LEU A 425 5.18 9.08 18.25
C LEU A 425 6.54 9.23 17.57
N ALA A 426 6.59 9.58 16.28
CA ALA A 426 7.85 9.87 15.59
C ALA A 426 8.56 11.09 16.19
N ASP A 427 7.83 12.19 16.41
CA ASP A 427 8.37 13.40 17.02
C ASP A 427 8.91 13.13 18.42
N PHE A 428 8.16 12.37 19.23
CA PHE A 428 8.60 11.98 20.56
C PHE A 428 9.84 11.07 20.53
N THR A 429 9.84 10.02 19.71
CA THR A 429 10.98 9.09 19.59
C THR A 429 12.22 9.82 19.07
N ALA A 430 12.05 10.81 18.19
CA ALA A 430 13.14 11.65 17.71
C ALA A 430 13.72 12.54 18.84
N GLU A 431 12.87 13.17 19.65
CA GLU A 431 13.30 13.92 20.84
C GLU A 431 14.01 13.00 21.86
N ALA A 432 13.47 11.80 22.11
CA ALA A 432 14.09 10.79 22.98
C ALA A 432 15.46 10.34 22.46
N SER A 433 15.63 10.21 21.14
CA SER A 433 16.91 9.89 20.50
C SER A 433 17.98 10.93 20.81
N VAL A 434 17.63 12.22 20.78
CA VAL A 434 18.54 13.32 21.11
C VAL A 434 18.95 13.27 22.58
N VAL A 435 17.99 13.00 23.48
CA VAL A 435 18.27 12.86 24.92
C VAL A 435 19.16 11.65 25.18
N ALA A 436 18.88 10.51 24.55
CA ALA A 436 19.69 9.30 24.66
C ALA A 436 21.13 9.54 24.19
N ALA A 437 21.32 10.16 23.02
CA ALA A 437 22.64 10.51 22.51
C ALA A 437 23.43 11.41 23.49
N HIS A 438 22.76 12.42 24.06
CA HIS A 438 23.39 13.29 25.06
C HIS A 438 23.78 12.54 26.34
N LEU A 439 22.92 11.66 26.83
CA LEU A 439 23.16 10.86 28.03
C LEU A 439 24.25 9.80 27.86
N LEU A 440 24.39 9.26 26.65
CA LEU A 440 25.40 8.25 26.29
C LEU A 440 26.73 8.86 25.85
N GLU A 441 26.82 10.19 25.78
CA GLU A 441 28.00 10.94 25.29
C GLU A 441 28.43 10.50 23.87
N CYS A 442 27.49 10.09 23.02
CA CYS A 442 27.75 9.67 21.64
C CYS A 442 27.05 10.58 20.61
N PRO A 443 27.54 10.62 19.35
CA PRO A 443 26.84 11.27 18.25
C PRO A 443 25.45 10.67 18.02
N LEU A 444 24.49 11.51 17.64
CA LEU A 444 23.12 11.08 17.32
C LEU A 444 23.08 10.08 16.15
N GLU A 445 24.02 10.21 15.22
CA GLU A 445 24.18 9.31 14.09
C GLU A 445 24.54 7.88 14.50
N GLU A 446 25.29 7.71 15.60
CA GLU A 446 25.61 6.38 16.13
C GLU A 446 24.37 5.73 16.74
N VAL A 447 23.57 6.50 17.49
CA VAL A 447 22.28 6.02 18.02
C VAL A 447 21.36 5.58 16.87
N TRP A 448 21.27 6.36 15.79
CA TRP A 448 20.45 5.98 14.64
C TRP A 448 20.98 4.76 13.89
N ALA A 449 22.29 4.58 13.80
CA ALA A 449 22.89 3.39 13.19
C ALA A 449 22.58 2.12 14.01
N GLU A 450 22.59 2.21 15.35
CA GLU A 450 22.18 1.11 16.23
C GLU A 450 20.70 0.79 16.08
N VAL A 451 19.85 1.82 16.00
CA VAL A 451 18.41 1.63 15.76
C VAL A 451 18.15 0.96 14.41
N GLU A 452 18.82 1.42 13.35
CA GLU A 452 18.71 0.83 12.01
C GLU A 452 19.13 -0.64 12.02
N ALA A 453 20.25 -0.97 12.66
CA ALA A 453 20.70 -2.35 12.82
C ALA A 453 19.66 -3.20 13.58
N GLY A 454 19.13 -2.70 14.70
CA GLY A 454 18.15 -3.40 15.51
C GLY A 454 16.78 -3.60 14.85
N LEU A 455 16.40 -2.74 13.89
CA LEU A 455 15.15 -2.91 13.13
C LEU A 455 15.25 -4.01 12.05
N HIS A 456 16.47 -4.40 11.68
CA HIS A 456 16.75 -5.43 10.67
C HIS A 456 17.03 -6.83 11.26
N GLU A 457 17.25 -6.92 12.57
CA GLU A 457 17.36 -8.17 13.34
C GLU A 457 15.97 -8.78 13.65
#